data_AF-A0AAV9UU69-F1
#
_entry.id   AF-A0AAV9UU69-F1
#
_cell.length_a   1.000
_cell.length_b   1.000
_cell.length_c   1.000
_cell.angle_alpha   90.00
_cell.angle_beta   90.00
_cell.angle_gamma   90.00
#
_symmetry.space_group_name_H-M   'P 1'
#
loop_
_entity.id
_entity.type
_entity.pdbx_description
1 polymer ?
#
loop_
_entity_poly.entity_id
_entity_poly.type
_entity_poly.pdbx_seq_one_letter_code
_entity_poly.pdbx_strand_id
1 'polypeptide(L)'
;MAISGRFERHLQQIEAAAKDISSMHFSPPGIFTNSQVTKPPITSLIRDTSPYERVLFSPPSSSTRGNFGPQTVASSSNKSALLGSLLDGNVIHQMRSAMSTAHLKGEVDVELLLHGAENLARIYLTPGLNERIQTLRERYKDLRSSVTLHEELVAAQRTQLDLQRRVTDQHHELNEDLSPHTQQPAVTPSSIQAEEIAIRQLEARRLEIESEIRELDRRLGGMLPPSSFQR
;
A
#
# COMPACT_ATOMS: atom_id res chain seq x y z
N MET A 1 10.93 -99.30 -23.66
CA MET A 1 11.13 -98.02 -24.38
C MET A 1 9.88 -97.11 -24.43
N ALA A 2 8.69 -97.51 -23.96
CA ALA A 2 7.46 -96.69 -24.07
C ALA A 2 7.33 -95.52 -23.05
N ILE A 3 8.10 -95.53 -21.96
CA ILE A 3 8.01 -94.54 -20.87
C ILE A 3 8.62 -93.19 -21.29
N SER A 4 9.69 -93.21 -22.09
CA SER A 4 10.39 -91.99 -22.54
C SER A 4 9.52 -91.13 -23.45
N GLY A 5 8.69 -91.74 -24.31
CA GLY A 5 7.80 -91.00 -25.21
C GLY A 5 6.60 -90.33 -24.51
N ARG A 6 6.17 -90.85 -23.35
CA ARG A 6 5.12 -90.21 -22.53
C ARG A 6 5.68 -89.02 -21.74
N PHE A 7 6.88 -89.17 -21.20
CA PHE A 7 7.59 -88.09 -20.51
C PHE A 7 7.89 -86.92 -21.45
N GLU A 8 8.41 -87.21 -22.65
CA GLU A 8 8.67 -86.19 -23.68
C GLU A 8 7.41 -85.41 -24.08
N ARG A 9 6.28 -86.11 -24.23
CA ARG A 9 4.97 -85.47 -24.50
C ARG A 9 4.52 -84.53 -23.39
N HIS A 10 4.74 -84.91 -22.13
CA HIS A 10 4.40 -84.05 -21.00
C HIS A 10 5.33 -82.83 -20.92
N LEU A 11 6.61 -82.98 -21.23
CA LEU A 11 7.57 -81.87 -21.30
C LEU A 11 7.18 -80.86 -22.38
N GLN A 12 6.87 -81.35 -23.59
CA GLN A 12 6.37 -80.49 -24.68
C GLN A 12 5.05 -79.80 -24.32
N GLN A 13 4.15 -80.49 -23.61
CA GLN A 13 2.89 -79.91 -23.16
C GLN A 13 3.10 -78.81 -22.09
N ILE A 14 4.05 -79.01 -21.17
CA ILE A 14 4.41 -78.00 -20.17
C ILE A 14 5.05 -76.79 -20.85
N GLU A 15 5.94 -77.00 -21.81
CA GLU A 15 6.59 -75.92 -22.55
C GLU A 15 5.57 -75.12 -23.39
N ALA A 16 4.66 -75.81 -24.07
CA ALA A 16 3.57 -75.17 -24.81
C ALA A 16 2.67 -74.34 -23.88
N ALA A 17 2.28 -74.88 -22.72
CA ALA A 17 1.49 -74.17 -21.73
C ALA A 17 2.24 -72.97 -21.13
N ALA A 18 3.54 -73.11 -20.85
CA ALA A 18 4.37 -72.03 -20.32
C ALA A 18 4.50 -70.88 -21.33
N LYS A 19 4.65 -71.20 -22.61
CA LYS A 19 4.69 -70.21 -23.69
C LYS A 19 3.35 -69.49 -23.83
N ASP A 20 2.23 -70.23 -23.79
CA ASP A 20 0.88 -69.65 -23.80
C ASP A 20 0.66 -68.70 -22.62
N ILE A 21 0.97 -69.12 -21.39
CA ILE A 21 0.83 -68.29 -20.18
C ILE A 21 1.70 -67.04 -20.27
N SER A 22 2.93 -67.15 -20.78
CA SER A 22 3.82 -65.99 -20.96
C SER A 22 3.34 -65.00 -22.02
N SER A 23 2.59 -65.47 -23.02
CA SER A 23 2.04 -64.65 -24.09
C SER A 23 0.74 -63.95 -23.72
N MET A 24 0.11 -64.34 -22.61
CA MET A 24 -1.06 -63.65 -22.09
C MET A 24 -0.66 -62.26 -21.60
N HIS A 25 -1.16 -61.23 -22.29
CA HIS A 25 -0.97 -59.86 -21.87
C HIS A 25 -1.87 -59.58 -20.67
N PHE A 26 -1.29 -59.40 -19.49
CA PHE A 26 -2.02 -58.90 -18.34
C PHE A 26 -2.03 -57.38 -18.40
N SER A 27 -3.24 -56.78 -18.40
CA SER A 27 -3.36 -55.34 -18.27
C SER A 27 -2.68 -54.92 -16.95
N PRO A 28 -1.80 -53.90 -16.94
CA PRO A 28 -1.26 -53.39 -15.69
C PRO A 28 -2.42 -53.00 -14.77
N PRO A 29 -2.30 -53.24 -13.45
CA PRO A 29 -3.39 -52.99 -12.52
C PRO A 29 -3.83 -51.54 -12.62
N GLY A 30 -5.13 -51.33 -12.86
CA GLY A 30 -5.72 -50.00 -12.94
C GLY A 30 -5.62 -49.27 -11.61
N ILE A 31 -5.78 -47.95 -11.66
CA ILE A 31 -5.70 -47.03 -10.51
C ILE A 31 -6.59 -47.47 -9.32
N PHE A 32 -7.69 -48.17 -9.62
CA PHE A 32 -8.65 -48.68 -8.62
C PHE A 32 -8.32 -50.09 -8.09
N THR A 33 -7.50 -50.88 -8.80
CA THR A 33 -7.10 -52.21 -8.30
C THR A 33 -6.13 -52.07 -7.14
N ASN A 34 -5.22 -51.09 -7.20
CA ASN A 34 -4.36 -50.77 -6.06
C ASN A 34 -5.15 -50.28 -4.84
N SER A 35 -6.28 -49.58 -4.99
CA SER A 35 -7.08 -49.16 -3.82
C SER A 35 -7.92 -50.28 -3.20
N GLN A 36 -8.26 -51.31 -3.98
CA GLN A 36 -8.94 -52.52 -3.50
C GLN A 36 -7.97 -53.50 -2.81
N VAL A 37 -6.76 -53.64 -3.35
CA VAL A 37 -5.73 -54.58 -2.85
C VAL A 37 -4.94 -53.98 -1.68
N THR A 38 -4.46 -52.75 -1.82
CA THR A 38 -3.99 -51.92 -0.70
C THR A 38 -5.18 -51.11 -0.24
N LYS A 39 -5.97 -51.62 0.72
CA LYS A 39 -7.01 -50.83 1.39
C LYS A 39 -6.29 -49.79 2.27
N PRO A 40 -6.08 -48.52 1.85
CA PRO A 40 -5.67 -47.54 2.84
C PRO A 40 -6.77 -47.53 3.91
N PRO A 41 -6.44 -47.43 5.20
CA PRO A 41 -7.46 -47.36 6.24
C PRO A 41 -8.44 -46.25 5.88
N ILE A 42 -9.73 -46.45 6.11
CA ILE A 42 -10.81 -45.49 5.81
C ILE A 42 -10.46 -44.09 6.34
N THR A 43 -9.64 -43.99 7.39
CA THR A 43 -9.10 -42.76 7.98
C THR A 43 -8.21 -41.92 7.06
N SER A 44 -7.62 -42.49 6.00
CA SER A 44 -6.92 -41.70 4.96
C SER A 44 -7.88 -41.06 3.96
N LEU A 45 -9.05 -41.66 3.75
CA LEU A 45 -10.10 -41.16 2.85
C LEU A 45 -11.10 -40.25 3.58
N ILE A 46 -11.43 -40.61 4.82
CA ILE A 46 -12.15 -39.80 5.79
C ILE A 46 -11.09 -39.13 6.65
N ARG A 47 -10.51 -38.06 6.12
CA ARG A 47 -9.84 -37.10 6.99
C ARG A 47 -10.93 -36.42 7.79
N ASP A 48 -10.70 -36.20 9.09
CA ASP A 48 -11.55 -35.29 9.84
C ASP A 48 -11.65 -33.99 9.05
N THR A 49 -12.88 -33.53 8.81
CA THR A 49 -13.08 -32.24 8.16
C THR A 49 -12.28 -31.22 8.95
N SER A 50 -11.37 -30.56 8.26
CA SER A 50 -10.59 -29.50 8.86
C SER A 50 -11.53 -28.44 9.45
N PRO A 51 -11.10 -27.64 10.44
CA PRO A 51 -11.92 -26.57 10.99
C PRO A 51 -12.50 -25.63 9.92
N TYR A 52 -11.80 -25.46 8.79
CA TYR A 52 -12.26 -24.66 7.65
C TYR A 52 -13.32 -25.39 6.81
N GLU A 53 -13.17 -26.68 6.52
CA GLU A 53 -14.18 -27.49 5.82
C GLU A 53 -15.46 -27.62 6.64
N ARG A 54 -15.33 -27.71 7.98
CA ARG A 54 -16.48 -27.71 8.89
C ARG A 54 -17.38 -26.51 8.69
N VAL A 55 -16.89 -25.33 8.29
CA VAL A 55 -17.75 -24.17 8.01
C VAL A 55 -18.55 -24.33 6.71
N LEU A 56 -17.98 -24.99 5.70
CA LEU A 56 -18.65 -25.25 4.43
C LEU A 56 -19.74 -26.32 4.56
N PHE A 57 -19.49 -27.31 5.42
CA PHE A 57 -20.35 -28.48 5.63
C PHE A 57 -21.23 -28.40 6.88
N SER A 58 -21.04 -27.41 7.76
CA SER A 58 -21.94 -27.20 8.88
C SER A 58 -23.30 -26.77 8.33
N PRO A 59 -24.38 -27.50 8.63
CA PRO A 59 -25.71 -27.01 8.33
C PRO A 59 -25.87 -25.64 8.99
N PRO A 60 -26.60 -24.69 8.38
CA PRO A 60 -26.90 -23.44 9.06
C PRO A 60 -27.60 -23.81 10.36
N SER A 61 -26.95 -23.54 11.50
CA SER A 61 -27.63 -23.65 12.78
C SER A 61 -28.81 -22.71 12.70
N SER A 62 -30.03 -23.26 12.60
CA SER A 62 -31.22 -22.51 12.94
C SER A 62 -31.02 -22.13 14.41
N SER A 63 -30.74 -20.85 14.63
CA SER A 63 -30.84 -20.23 15.93
C SER A 63 -32.16 -20.71 16.56
N THR A 64 -32.02 -21.36 17.70
CA THR A 64 -33.10 -22.09 18.36
C THR A 64 -34.24 -21.16 18.75
N ARG A 65 -35.48 -21.64 18.47
CA ARG A 65 -36.78 -21.29 19.09
C ARG A 65 -37.44 -19.98 18.65
N GLY A 66 -38.61 -20.12 18.03
CA GLY A 66 -39.70 -19.13 18.12
C GLY A 66 -40.35 -18.75 16.81
N ASN A 67 -41.56 -19.27 16.62
CA ASN A 67 -42.63 -18.74 15.76
C ASN A 67 -42.62 -19.10 14.26
N PHE A 68 -43.68 -19.81 13.88
CA PHE A 68 -44.07 -20.14 12.52
C PHE A 68 -44.41 -18.87 11.75
N GLY A 69 -43.61 -18.56 10.72
CA GLY A 69 -43.90 -17.55 9.71
C GLY A 69 -43.12 -17.89 8.44
N PRO A 70 -43.67 -17.66 7.24
CA PRO A 70 -43.00 -18.04 5.99
C PRO A 70 -41.90 -17.02 5.71
N GLN A 71 -40.67 -17.33 6.13
CA GLN A 71 -39.52 -16.48 5.87
C GLN A 71 -38.73 -16.98 4.68
N THR A 72 -38.53 -16.03 3.77
CA THR A 72 -37.77 -16.09 2.54
C THR A 72 -36.35 -16.62 2.79
N VAL A 73 -35.87 -17.37 1.82
CA VAL A 73 -34.57 -18.05 1.80
C VAL A 73 -33.39 -17.06 1.78
N ALA A 74 -33.06 -16.46 2.91
CA ALA A 74 -31.79 -15.74 3.12
C ALA A 74 -30.74 -16.71 3.69
N SER A 75 -30.25 -17.63 2.87
CA SER A 75 -29.39 -18.76 3.27
C SER A 75 -27.87 -18.48 3.28
N SER A 76 -27.43 -17.22 3.31
CA SER A 76 -26.01 -16.88 3.08
C SER A 76 -25.24 -16.31 4.30
N SER A 77 -25.91 -15.85 5.36
CA SER A 77 -25.25 -15.07 6.43
C SER A 77 -24.52 -15.90 7.50
N ASN A 78 -24.88 -17.17 7.67
CA ASN A 78 -24.38 -17.97 8.81
C ASN A 78 -22.99 -18.59 8.55
N LYS A 79 -22.60 -18.75 7.28
CA LYS A 79 -21.27 -19.27 6.90
C LYS A 79 -20.16 -18.27 7.19
N SER A 80 -20.43 -16.98 6.98
CA SER A 80 -19.50 -15.89 7.28
C SER A 80 -19.30 -15.67 8.78
N ALA A 81 -20.30 -15.97 9.61
CA ALA A 81 -20.21 -15.82 11.07
C ALA A 81 -19.31 -16.90 11.71
N LEU A 82 -19.39 -18.14 11.21
CA LEU A 82 -18.55 -19.26 11.69
C LEU A 82 -17.10 -19.13 11.19
N LEU A 83 -16.90 -18.65 9.95
CA LEU A 83 -15.59 -18.21 9.46
C LEU A 83 -15.04 -17.05 10.31
N GLY A 84 -15.89 -16.11 10.72
CA GLY A 84 -15.52 -15.07 11.70
C GLY A 84 -15.09 -15.67 13.04
N SER A 85 -15.81 -16.64 13.60
CA SER A 85 -15.38 -17.24 14.87
C SER A 85 -14.02 -17.95 14.81
N LEU A 86 -13.62 -18.47 13.63
CA LEU A 86 -12.34 -19.16 13.43
C LEU A 86 -11.21 -18.21 13.02
N LEU A 87 -11.54 -17.24 12.17
CA LEU A 87 -10.67 -16.12 11.80
C LEU A 87 -11.13 -14.90 12.59
N ASP A 88 -10.68 -14.86 13.84
CA ASP A 88 -10.73 -13.72 14.76
C ASP A 88 -11.85 -12.74 14.41
N GLY A 89 -13.09 -13.09 14.78
CA GLY A 89 -14.30 -12.56 14.13
C GLY A 89 -14.42 -11.05 14.21
N ASN A 90 -13.72 -10.46 15.16
CA ASN A 90 -13.57 -9.02 15.28
C ASN A 90 -12.88 -8.40 14.05
N VAL A 91 -11.84 -9.04 13.50
CA VAL A 91 -11.10 -8.56 12.33
C VAL A 91 -11.95 -8.60 11.07
N ILE A 92 -12.69 -9.69 10.80
CA ILE A 92 -13.55 -9.76 9.61
C ILE A 92 -14.75 -8.80 9.73
N HIS A 93 -15.34 -8.65 10.91
CA HIS A 93 -16.43 -7.70 11.13
C HIS A 93 -15.95 -6.24 11.04
N GLN A 94 -14.78 -5.94 11.61
CA GLN A 94 -14.13 -4.64 11.49
C GLN A 94 -13.74 -4.35 10.05
N MET A 95 -13.22 -5.34 9.30
CA MET A 95 -12.86 -5.19 7.90
C MET A 95 -14.09 -5.04 7.00
N ARG A 96 -15.18 -5.77 7.25
CA ARG A 96 -16.45 -5.59 6.52
C ARG A 96 -17.08 -4.22 6.80
N SER A 97 -17.05 -3.80 8.06
CA SER A 97 -17.49 -2.46 8.47
C SER A 97 -16.59 -1.39 7.83
N ALA A 98 -15.27 -1.57 7.88
CA ALA A 98 -14.28 -0.69 7.28
C ALA A 98 -14.44 -0.64 5.76
N MET A 99 -14.68 -1.75 5.06
CA MET A 99 -14.92 -1.74 3.61
C MET A 99 -16.25 -1.06 3.26
N SER A 100 -17.32 -1.34 4.00
CA SER A 100 -18.63 -0.73 3.77
C SER A 100 -18.62 0.78 4.04
N THR A 101 -17.83 1.23 5.01
CA THR A 101 -17.70 2.65 5.37
C THR A 101 -16.64 3.36 4.52
N ALA A 102 -15.54 2.69 4.19
CA ALA A 102 -14.46 3.22 3.36
C ALA A 102 -14.85 3.35 1.89
N HIS A 103 -15.73 2.51 1.35
CA HIS A 103 -16.23 2.74 -0.02
C HIS A 103 -17.04 4.03 -0.12
N LEU A 104 -17.70 4.42 0.98
CA LEU A 104 -18.45 5.68 1.08
C LEU A 104 -17.59 6.88 1.46
N LYS A 105 -16.45 6.65 2.15
CA LYS A 105 -15.61 7.71 2.73
C LYS A 105 -14.24 7.89 2.05
N GLY A 106 -13.87 7.00 1.12
CA GLY A 106 -12.61 7.05 0.37
C GLY A 106 -11.35 6.69 1.16
N GLU A 107 -11.47 6.42 2.46
CA GLU A 107 -10.35 6.13 3.35
C GLU A 107 -10.34 4.63 3.68
N VAL A 108 -9.66 3.84 2.85
CA VAL A 108 -9.48 2.39 3.07
C VAL A 108 -8.18 2.18 3.83
N ASP A 109 -8.25 1.55 5.00
CA ASP A 109 -7.06 1.09 5.72
C ASP A 109 -6.44 -0.13 5.00
N VAL A 110 -5.37 0.14 4.27
CA VAL A 110 -4.66 -0.84 3.44
C VAL A 110 -3.95 -1.90 4.29
N GLU A 111 -3.51 -1.57 5.52
CA GLU A 111 -2.82 -2.52 6.40
C GLU A 111 -3.80 -3.58 6.93
N LEU A 112 -4.99 -3.15 7.36
CA LEU A 112 -6.06 -4.06 7.79
C LEU A 112 -6.47 -4.99 6.63
N LEU A 113 -6.51 -4.48 5.40
CA LEU A 113 -6.84 -5.27 4.22
C LEU A 113 -5.75 -6.29 3.88
N LEU A 114 -4.47 -5.90 3.94
CA LEU A 114 -3.34 -6.80 3.69
C LEU A 114 -3.22 -7.86 4.78
N HIS A 115 -3.53 -7.52 6.03
CA HIS A 115 -3.59 -8.47 7.14
C HIS A 115 -4.75 -9.48 6.96
N GLY A 116 -5.93 -9.00 6.55
CA GLY A 116 -7.06 -9.88 6.20
C GLY A 116 -6.75 -10.80 5.02
N ALA A 117 -6.09 -10.28 3.98
CA ALA A 117 -5.65 -11.06 2.84
C ALA A 117 -4.63 -12.15 3.23
N GLU A 118 -3.73 -11.87 4.15
CA GLU A 118 -2.79 -12.87 4.70
C GLU A 118 -3.52 -13.97 5.47
N ASN A 119 -4.48 -13.61 6.31
CA ASN A 119 -5.30 -14.59 7.04
C ASN A 119 -6.13 -15.46 6.08
N LEU A 120 -6.64 -14.88 4.99
CA LEU A 120 -7.32 -15.65 3.95
C LEU A 120 -6.36 -16.53 3.13
N ALA A 121 -5.15 -16.06 2.84
CA ALA A 121 -4.12 -16.83 2.14
C ALA A 121 -3.71 -18.11 2.89
N ARG A 122 -3.80 -18.10 4.23
CA ARG A 122 -3.56 -19.28 5.07
C ARG A 122 -4.64 -20.35 4.92
N ILE A 123 -5.89 -19.95 4.70
CA ILE A 123 -7.03 -20.88 4.52
C ILE A 123 -7.11 -21.35 3.08
N TYR A 124 -6.88 -20.42 2.14
CA TYR A 124 -7.01 -20.66 0.71
C TYR A 124 -5.63 -20.58 0.06
N LEU A 125 -5.00 -21.74 -0.12
CA LEU A 125 -3.72 -21.84 -0.82
C LEU A 125 -3.90 -21.47 -2.30
N THR A 126 -3.69 -20.20 -2.59
CA THR A 126 -3.58 -19.68 -3.96
C THR A 126 -2.10 -19.42 -4.25
N PRO A 127 -1.51 -20.09 -5.24
CA PRO A 127 -0.10 -19.90 -5.57
C PRO A 127 0.17 -18.43 -5.96
N GLY A 128 1.28 -17.85 -5.48
CA GLY A 128 1.68 -16.48 -5.79
C GLY A 128 0.98 -15.35 -4.99
N LEU A 129 -0.03 -15.67 -4.17
CA LEU A 129 -0.74 -14.66 -3.39
C LEU A 129 0.15 -13.99 -2.33
N ASN A 130 1.03 -14.75 -1.68
CA ASN A 130 1.94 -14.23 -0.66
C ASN A 130 2.95 -13.24 -1.23
N GLU A 131 3.51 -13.53 -2.41
CA GLU A 131 4.42 -12.63 -3.12
C GLU A 131 3.69 -11.33 -3.47
N ARG A 132 2.44 -11.45 -3.95
CA ARG A 132 1.64 -10.26 -4.26
C ARG A 132 1.35 -9.41 -3.02
N ILE A 133 1.00 -10.03 -1.89
CA ILE A 133 0.80 -9.33 -0.61
C ILE A 133 2.07 -8.62 -0.17
N GLN A 134 3.24 -9.25 -0.31
CA GLN A 134 4.53 -8.63 -0.02
C GLN A 134 4.81 -7.42 -0.91
N THR A 135 4.63 -7.54 -2.23
CA THR A 135 4.84 -6.41 -3.15
C THR A 135 3.92 -5.23 -2.85
N LEU A 136 2.68 -5.50 -2.41
CA LEU A 136 1.74 -4.46 -2.00
C LEU A 136 2.15 -3.79 -0.69
N ARG A 137 2.67 -4.56 0.27
CA ARG A 137 3.22 -4.01 1.54
C ARG A 137 4.41 -3.10 1.28
N GLU A 138 5.35 -3.53 0.46
CA GLU A 138 6.53 -2.73 0.09
C GLU A 138 6.10 -1.42 -0.57
N ARG A 139 5.25 -1.49 -1.60
CA ARG A 139 4.73 -0.29 -2.27
C ARG A 139 3.98 0.64 -1.33
N TYR A 140 3.17 0.11 -0.41
CA TYR A 140 2.43 0.92 0.56
C TYR A 140 3.37 1.61 1.55
N LYS A 141 4.40 0.91 2.04
CA LYS A 141 5.43 1.48 2.91
C LYS A 141 6.19 2.62 2.22
N ASP A 142 6.57 2.43 0.97
CA ASP A 142 7.25 3.47 0.18
C ASP A 142 6.36 4.69 -0.03
N LEU A 143 5.11 4.47 -0.44
CA LEU A 143 4.13 5.54 -0.61
C LEU A 143 3.89 6.30 0.68
N ARG A 144 3.73 5.61 1.81
CA ARG A 144 3.54 6.22 3.12
C ARG A 144 4.72 7.10 3.49
N SER A 145 5.95 6.64 3.27
CA SER A 145 7.15 7.45 3.54
C SER A 145 7.20 8.71 2.66
N SER A 146 6.85 8.60 1.37
CA SER A 146 6.79 9.72 0.44
C SER A 146 5.73 10.75 0.86
N VAL A 147 4.54 10.27 1.24
CA VAL A 147 3.46 11.14 1.76
C VAL A 147 3.92 11.89 3.00
N THR A 148 4.58 11.23 3.96
CA THR A 148 5.05 11.91 5.18
C THR A 148 6.07 13.02 4.88
N LEU A 149 6.98 12.80 3.94
CA LEU A 149 7.94 13.83 3.52
C LEU A 149 7.25 15.03 2.85
N HIS A 150 6.26 14.75 1.99
CA HIS A 150 5.48 15.80 1.35
C HIS A 150 4.58 16.55 2.33
N GLU A 151 4.01 15.88 3.33
CA GLU A 151 3.23 16.52 4.39
C GLU A 151 4.07 17.47 5.23
N GLU A 152 5.30 17.08 5.59
CA GLU A 152 6.25 17.95 6.30
C GLU A 152 6.61 19.18 5.46
N LEU A 153 6.90 19.00 4.17
CA LEU A 153 7.20 20.10 3.26
C LEU A 153 6.02 21.07 3.11
N VAL A 154 4.80 20.53 2.95
CA VAL A 154 3.58 21.34 2.86
C VAL A 154 3.32 22.08 4.18
N ALA A 155 3.62 21.47 5.32
CA ALA A 155 3.52 22.14 6.62
C ALA A 155 4.50 23.32 6.71
N ALA A 156 5.76 23.14 6.31
CA ALA A 156 6.76 24.21 6.27
C ALA A 156 6.39 25.35 5.28
N GLN A 157 5.85 25.01 4.11
CA GLN A 157 5.37 26.01 3.16
C GLN A 157 4.15 26.78 3.71
N ARG A 158 3.24 26.10 4.40
CA ARG A 158 2.07 26.72 5.04
C ARG A 158 2.46 27.70 6.13
N THR A 159 3.45 27.38 6.96
CA THR A 159 3.93 28.31 8.00
C THR A 159 4.62 29.53 7.37
N GLN A 160 5.41 29.34 6.32
CA GLN A 160 6.00 30.47 5.58
C GLN A 160 4.93 31.38 4.95
N LEU A 161 3.90 30.79 4.34
CA LEU A 161 2.78 31.56 3.78
C LEU A 161 1.99 32.30 4.86
N ASP A 162 1.81 31.70 6.05
CA ASP A 162 1.14 32.37 7.16
C ASP A 162 1.93 33.58 7.65
N LEU A 163 3.27 33.48 7.73
CA LEU A 163 4.15 34.61 8.02
C LEU A 163 4.05 35.70 6.93
N GLN A 164 4.07 35.32 5.65
CA GLN A 164 3.93 36.27 4.54
C GLN A 164 2.57 36.95 4.56
N ARG A 165 1.49 36.19 4.76
CA ARG A 165 0.13 36.72 4.87
C ARG A 165 0.05 37.71 6.03
N ARG A 166 0.62 37.39 7.18
CA ARG A 166 0.66 38.29 8.33
C ARG A 166 1.45 39.56 8.05
N VAL A 167 2.56 39.49 7.31
CA VAL A 167 3.33 40.67 6.86
C VAL A 167 2.52 41.50 5.87
N THR A 168 1.84 40.89 4.90
CA THR A 168 0.98 41.62 3.96
C THR A 168 -0.22 42.26 4.64
N ASP A 169 -0.82 41.59 5.64
CA ASP A 169 -1.94 42.14 6.41
C ASP A 169 -1.46 43.35 7.24
N GLN A 170 -0.29 43.30 7.88
CA GLN A 170 0.32 44.47 8.55
C GLN A 170 0.63 45.61 7.58
N HIS A 171 1.14 45.31 6.38
CA HIS A 171 1.36 46.33 5.34
C HIS A 171 0.04 46.91 4.81
N HIS A 172 -1.05 46.15 4.83
CA HIS A 172 -2.38 46.63 4.44
C HIS A 172 -2.96 47.54 5.53
N GLU A 173 -2.83 47.21 6.82
CA GLU A 173 -3.25 48.08 7.94
C GLU A 173 -2.50 49.43 7.92
N LEU A 174 -1.19 49.43 7.67
CA LEU A 174 -0.40 50.67 7.53
C LEU A 174 -0.77 51.49 6.27
N ASN A 175 -1.31 50.85 5.22
CA ASN A 175 -1.77 51.55 4.01
C ASN A 175 -3.24 51.98 4.09
N GLU A 176 -4.09 51.37 4.93
CA GLU A 176 -5.46 51.81 5.18
C GLU A 176 -5.50 53.14 5.98
N ASP A 177 -4.49 53.40 6.82
CA ASP A 177 -4.25 54.73 7.42
C ASP A 177 -3.81 55.78 6.35
N LEU A 178 -3.41 55.33 5.15
CA LEU A 178 -3.19 56.12 3.94
C LEU A 178 -4.35 55.93 2.96
N SER A 179 -5.56 56.29 3.39
CA SER A 179 -6.67 56.55 2.48
C SER A 179 -6.22 57.42 1.29
N PRO A 180 -6.55 57.08 0.03
CA PRO A 180 -6.19 57.87 -1.16
C PRO A 180 -7.04 59.14 -1.30
N HIS A 181 -7.36 59.82 -0.19
CA HIS A 181 -8.06 61.10 -0.13
C HIS A 181 -7.26 62.17 0.64
N THR A 182 -5.94 62.00 0.77
CA THR A 182 -5.08 63.14 1.11
C THR A 182 -4.91 63.99 -0.14
N GLN A 183 -5.63 65.10 -0.15
CA GLN A 183 -5.39 66.26 -1.01
C GLN A 183 -3.89 66.40 -1.23
N GLN A 184 -3.45 66.33 -2.49
CA GLN A 184 -2.12 66.80 -2.86
C GLN A 184 -1.94 68.17 -2.20
N PRO A 185 -0.91 68.38 -1.36
CA PRO A 185 -0.64 69.72 -0.85
C PRO A 185 -0.48 70.60 -2.09
N ALA A 186 -1.34 71.61 -2.23
CA ALA A 186 -1.30 72.52 -3.36
C ALA A 186 0.15 72.99 -3.51
N VAL A 187 0.79 72.61 -4.61
CA VAL A 187 2.19 72.86 -4.88
C VAL A 187 2.36 74.38 -5.06
N THR A 188 2.56 75.07 -3.94
CA THR A 188 2.83 76.49 -3.94
C THR A 188 4.29 76.68 -4.36
N PRO A 189 4.61 77.69 -5.19
CA PRO A 189 5.98 77.92 -5.66
C PRO A 189 6.98 78.15 -4.52
N SER A 190 6.51 78.59 -3.35
CA SER A 190 7.31 78.75 -2.12
C SER A 190 7.75 77.40 -1.51
N SER A 191 6.89 76.38 -1.55
CA SER A 191 7.21 75.04 -1.02
C SER A 191 8.29 74.34 -1.86
N ILE A 192 8.25 74.53 -3.18
CA ILE A 192 9.26 73.99 -4.11
C ILE A 192 10.64 74.56 -3.80
N GLN A 193 10.74 75.87 -3.50
CA GLN A 193 12.03 76.51 -3.21
C GLN A 193 12.66 76.00 -1.91
N ALA A 194 11.84 75.80 -0.86
CA ALA A 194 12.33 75.24 0.39
C ALA A 194 12.81 73.78 0.22
N GLU A 195 12.09 73.00 -0.58
CA GLU A 195 12.46 71.62 -0.92
C GLU A 195 13.75 71.57 -1.76
N GLU A 196 13.91 72.46 -2.75
CA GLU A 196 15.13 72.54 -3.56
C GLU A 196 16.37 72.87 -2.70
N ILE A 197 16.23 73.76 -1.71
CA ILE A 197 17.32 74.08 -0.77
C ILE A 197 17.65 72.87 0.11
N ALA A 198 16.64 72.13 0.59
CA ALA A 198 16.85 70.93 1.38
C ALA A 198 17.55 69.82 0.57
N ILE A 199 17.14 69.60 -0.67
CA ILE A 199 17.76 68.65 -1.59
C ILE A 199 19.22 69.04 -1.84
N ARG A 200 19.52 70.32 -2.07
CA ARG A 200 20.90 70.79 -2.29
C ARG A 200 21.82 70.53 -1.10
N GLN A 201 21.32 70.69 0.12
CA GLN A 201 22.09 70.37 1.33
C GLN A 201 22.37 68.88 1.45
N LEU A 202 21.39 68.04 1.11
CA LEU A 202 21.54 66.59 1.09
C LEU A 202 22.53 66.14 0.01
N GLU A 203 22.49 66.74 -1.17
CA GLU A 203 23.45 66.45 -2.25
C GLU A 203 24.88 66.84 -1.89
N ALA A 204 25.09 67.98 -1.22
CA ALA A 204 26.41 68.39 -0.75
C ALA A 204 26.98 67.39 0.26
N ARG A 205 26.17 66.96 1.24
CA ARG A 205 26.56 65.96 2.24
C ARG A 205 26.79 64.58 1.60
N ARG A 206 25.97 64.20 0.61
CA ARG A 206 26.16 62.96 -0.15
C ARG A 206 27.49 62.99 -0.90
N LEU A 207 27.84 64.09 -1.57
CA LEU A 207 29.10 64.22 -2.31
C LEU A 207 30.33 64.15 -1.39
N GLU A 208 30.25 64.72 -0.18
CA GLU A 208 31.30 64.63 0.83
C GLU A 208 31.53 63.17 1.26
N ILE A 209 30.45 62.47 1.62
CA ILE A 209 30.53 61.05 2.00
C ILE A 209 31.04 60.20 0.82
N GLU A 210 30.67 60.55 -0.42
CA GLU A 210 31.14 59.83 -1.60
C GLU A 210 32.62 60.06 -1.94
N SER A 211 33.18 61.21 -1.60
CA SER A 211 34.62 61.44 -1.73
C SER A 211 35.36 60.67 -0.65
N GLU A 212 34.83 60.64 0.58
CA GLU A 212 35.36 59.84 1.68
C GLU A 212 35.32 58.33 1.35
N ILE A 213 34.21 57.84 0.81
CA ILE A 213 34.10 56.45 0.35
C ILE A 213 35.10 56.18 -0.79
N ARG A 214 35.27 57.09 -1.75
CA ARG A 214 36.25 56.93 -2.84
C ARG A 214 37.69 56.94 -2.33
N GLU A 215 37.99 57.69 -1.28
CA GLU A 215 39.29 57.67 -0.62
C GLU A 215 39.49 56.35 0.13
N LEU A 216 38.50 55.90 0.89
CA LEU A 216 38.52 54.61 1.58
C LEU A 216 38.66 53.45 0.59
N ASP A 217 37.97 53.48 -0.54
CA ASP A 217 38.07 52.49 -1.61
C ASP A 217 39.46 52.48 -2.24
N ARG A 218 40.08 53.66 -2.44
CA ARG A 218 41.49 53.75 -2.88
C ARG A 218 42.45 53.16 -1.84
N ARG A 219 42.22 53.39 -0.55
CA ARG A 219 43.03 52.85 0.55
C ARG A 219 42.84 51.34 0.70
N LEU A 220 41.62 50.83 0.49
CA LEU A 220 41.28 49.41 0.57
C LEU A 220 41.74 48.65 -0.68
N GLY A 221 41.59 49.24 -1.87
CA GLY A 221 42.05 48.70 -3.15
C GLY A 221 43.58 48.63 -3.27
N GLY A 222 44.33 49.35 -2.45
CA GLY A 222 45.77 49.17 -2.26
C GLY A 222 46.16 48.04 -1.30
N MET A 223 45.21 47.48 -0.54
CA MET A 223 45.44 46.41 0.44
C MET A 223 44.94 45.02 -0.01
N LEU A 224 44.30 44.92 -1.18
CA LEU A 224 43.95 43.65 -1.82
C LEU A 224 45.05 43.26 -2.82
N PRO A 225 46.02 42.38 -2.45
CA PRO A 225 46.90 41.78 -3.45
C PRO A 225 46.03 40.98 -4.44
N PRO A 226 46.35 40.99 -5.74
CA PRO A 226 45.64 40.14 -6.70
C PRO A 226 45.82 38.70 -6.23
N SER A 227 44.71 38.05 -5.88
CA SER A 227 44.63 36.62 -5.67
C SER A 227 45.10 35.95 -6.95
N SER A 228 46.36 35.52 -6.95
CA SER A 228 46.97 34.80 -8.05
C SER A 228 46.21 33.50 -8.25
N PHE A 229 45.48 33.46 -9.36
CA PHE A 229 45.06 32.25 -10.06
C PHE A 229 46.18 31.20 -10.06
N GLN A 230 45.88 29.98 -9.61
CA GLN A 230 46.57 28.80 -10.10
C GLN A 230 45.52 27.73 -10.42
N ARG A 231 45.55 27.36 -11.69
CA ARG A 231 44.79 26.29 -12.35
C ARG A 231 45.56 24.98 -12.21
#